data_AF-A0A7J3WEY3-F1
#
_entry.id   AF-A0A7J3WEY3-F1
#
_cell.length_a   1.000
_cell.length_b   1.000
_cell.length_c   1.000
_cell.angle_alpha   90.00
_cell.angle_beta   90.00
_cell.angle_gamma   90.00
#
_symmetry.space_group_name_H-M   'P 1'
#
loop_
_entity.id
_entity.type
_entity.pdbx_description
1 polymer ?
#
loop_
_entity_poly.entity_id
_entity_poly.type
_entity_poly.pdbx_seq_one_letter_code
_entity_poly.pdbx_strand_id
1 'polypeptide(L)'
;MEPEDVIYLLRVFLALLVGVICGLTPLPWLYSVVIGVLAYASSIPLIQMLYGGGGILSKRTAVTSGMAAYAFIWLMVWILVYNIMLG
;
A
#
# COMPACT_ATOMS: atom_id res chain seq x y z
N MET A 1 -1.16 18.95 9.18
CA MET A 1 -1.22 17.48 9.11
C MET A 1 0.09 16.96 9.64
N GLU A 2 0.04 16.01 10.55
CA GLU A 2 1.25 15.38 11.07
C GLU A 2 1.87 14.50 9.97
N PRO A 3 3.20 14.29 9.95
CA PRO A 3 3.84 13.41 8.96
C PRO A 3 3.21 12.01 8.91
N GLU A 4 2.72 11.52 10.04
CA GLU A 4 2.05 10.22 10.15
C GLU A 4 0.71 10.17 9.40
N ASP A 5 -0.08 11.24 9.43
CA ASP A 5 -1.34 11.36 8.67
C ASP A 5 -1.09 11.29 7.17
N VAL A 6 -0.02 11.96 6.71
CA VAL A 6 0.33 11.99 5.30
C VAL A 6 0.84 10.63 4.84
N ILE A 7 1.65 9.94 5.66
CA ILE A 7 2.11 8.57 5.40
C ILE A 7 0.92 7.62 5.34
N TYR A 8 -0.03 7.75 6.27
CA TYR A 8 -1.27 6.97 6.26
C TYR A 8 -2.04 7.19 4.96
N LEU A 9 -2.27 8.44 4.57
CA LEU A 9 -3.01 8.78 3.35
C LEU A 9 -2.32 8.24 2.09
N LEU A 10 -0.99 8.38 2.00
CA LEU A 10 -0.19 7.82 0.89
C LEU A 10 -0.36 6.30 0.79
N ARG A 11 -0.37 5.61 1.92
CA ARG A 11 -0.57 4.15 1.96
C ARG A 11 -1.98 3.74 1.60
N VAL A 12 -3.00 4.46 2.05
CA VAL A 12 -4.39 4.24 1.62
C VAL A 12 -4.51 4.38 0.10
N PHE A 13 -3.93 5.44 -0.46
CA PHE A 13 -3.96 5.70 -1.89
C PHE A 13 -3.21 4.61 -2.68
N LEU A 14 -2.03 4.20 -2.21
CA LEU A 14 -1.26 3.11 -2.80
C LEU A 14 -2.03 1.78 -2.75
N ALA A 15 -2.70 1.48 -1.63
CA ALA A 15 -3.51 0.27 -1.47
C ALA A 15 -4.68 0.23 -2.46
N LEU A 16 -5.35 1.37 -2.66
CA LEU A 16 -6.42 1.51 -3.65
C LEU A 16 -5.90 1.24 -5.07
N LEU A 17 -4.81 1.90 -5.47
CA LEU A 17 -4.22 1.72 -6.80
C LEU A 17 -3.80 0.27 -7.03
N VAL A 18 -3.05 -0.31 -6.10
CA VAL A 18 -2.55 -1.68 -6.22
C VAL A 18 -3.71 -2.68 -6.22
N GLY A 19 -4.73 -2.47 -5.39
CA GLY A 19 -5.93 -3.29 -5.33
C GLY A 19 -6.70 -3.29 -6.65
N VAL A 20 -6.91 -2.12 -7.24
CA VAL A 20 -7.57 -2.00 -8.55
C VAL A 20 -6.75 -2.70 -9.64
N ILE A 21 -5.43 -2.48 -9.68
CA ILE A 21 -4.55 -3.14 -10.67
C ILE A 21 -4.61 -4.66 -10.53
N CYS A 22 -4.53 -5.19 -9.30
CA CYS A 22 -4.60 -6.62 -9.03
C CYS A 22 -5.98 -7.22 -9.36
N GLY A 23 -7.06 -6.45 -9.22
CA GLY A 23 -8.42 -6.91 -9.52
C GLY A 23 -8.76 -6.86 -11.00
N LEU A 24 -8.21 -5.92 -11.76
CA LEU A 24 -8.42 -5.80 -13.21
C LEU A 24 -7.57 -6.76 -14.02
N THR A 25 -6.44 -7.21 -13.47
CA THR A 25 -5.54 -8.13 -14.16
C THR A 25 -5.92 -9.58 -13.82
N PRO A 26 -6.09 -10.46 -14.81
CA PRO A 26 -6.38 -11.88 -14.58
C PRO A 26 -5.10 -12.64 -14.17
N LEU A 27 -4.39 -12.13 -13.17
CA LEU A 27 -3.20 -12.75 -12.62
C LEU A 27 -3.58 -13.86 -11.64
N PRO A 28 -2.83 -14.97 -11.60
CA PRO A 28 -2.98 -15.94 -10.52
C PRO A 28 -2.79 -15.25 -9.17
N TRP A 29 -3.60 -15.64 -8.19
CA TRP A 29 -3.68 -14.98 -6.87
C TRP A 29 -2.32 -14.75 -6.21
N LEU A 30 -1.38 -15.68 -6.39
CA LEU A 30 -0.03 -15.60 -5.83
C LEU A 30 0.75 -14.40 -6.37
N TYR A 31 0.61 -14.07 -7.66
CA TYR A 31 1.29 -12.91 -8.25
C TYR A 31 0.73 -11.60 -7.71
N SER A 32 -0.58 -11.50 -7.53
CA SER A 32 -1.22 -10.33 -6.91
C SER A 32 -0.72 -10.11 -5.48
N VAL A 33 -0.54 -11.19 -4.71
CA VAL A 33 0.05 -11.12 -3.37
C VAL A 33 1.48 -10.58 -3.42
N VAL A 34 2.32 -11.11 -4.31
CA VAL A 34 3.70 -10.65 -4.49
C VAL A 34 3.74 -9.17 -4.89
N ILE A 35 2.87 -8.73 -5.81
CA ILE A 35 2.78 -7.33 -6.23
C ILE A 35 2.39 -6.42 -5.05
N GLY A 36 1.40 -6.80 -4.25
CA GLY A 36 1.00 -6.05 -3.05
C GLY A 36 2.15 -5.89 -2.06
N VAL A 37 2.85 -6.97 -1.76
CA VAL A 37 4.01 -6.94 -0.85
C VAL A 37 5.14 -6.08 -1.42
N LEU A 38 5.46 -6.21 -2.71
CA LEU A 38 6.52 -5.43 -3.35
C LEU A 38 6.17 -3.94 -3.44
N ALA A 39 4.93 -3.59 -3.75
CA ALA A 39 4.47 -2.21 -3.79
C ALA A 39 4.54 -1.56 -2.39
N TYR A 40 4.15 -2.31 -1.36
CA TYR A 40 4.32 -1.84 0.01
C TYR A 40 5.80 -1.67 0.38
N ALA A 41 6.64 -2.66 0.09
CA ALA A 41 8.06 -2.62 0.39
C ALA A 41 8.77 -1.45 -0.31
N SER A 42 8.40 -1.14 -1.55
CA SER A 42 8.95 0.00 -2.30
C SER A 42 8.47 1.35 -1.78
N SER A 43 7.32 1.41 -1.10
CA SER A 43 6.84 2.64 -0.45
C SER A 43 7.71 3.07 0.74
N ILE A 44 8.35 2.14 1.45
CA ILE A 44 9.15 2.41 2.65
C ILE A 44 10.35 3.33 2.35
N PRO A 45 11.25 3.02 1.39
CA PRO A 45 12.36 3.91 1.08
C PRO A 45 11.89 5.26 0.52
N LEU A 46 10.77 5.31 -0.22
CA LEU A 46 10.18 6.57 -0.71
C LEU A 46 9.73 7.46 0.45
N ILE A 47 9.02 6.91 1.43
CA ILE A 47 8.62 7.63 2.64
C ILE A 47 9.84 8.11 3.43
N GLN A 48 10.86 7.26 3.56
CA GLN A 48 12.10 7.63 4.25
C GLN A 48 12.86 8.75 3.52
N MET A 49 12.87 8.78 2.19
CA MET A 49 13.46 9.86 1.42
C MET A 49 12.68 11.18 1.57
N LEU A 50 11.35 11.13 1.53
CA LEU A 50 10.49 12.32 1.63
C LEU A 50 10.54 12.97 3.02
N TYR A 51 10.70 12.18 4.08
CA TYR A 51 10.65 12.66 5.47
C TYR A 51 12.00 12.59 6.21
N GLY A 52 13.05 12.06 5.58
CA GLY A 52 14.37 11.89 6.19
C GLY A 52 15.20 13.16 6.37
N GLY A 53 14.79 14.28 5.76
CA GLY A 53 15.58 15.53 5.75
C GLY A 53 15.41 16.46 6.95
N GLY A 54 14.38 16.28 7.79
CA GLY A 54 14.00 17.31 8.79
C GLY A 54 13.74 16.83 10.22
N GLY A 55 13.71 15.53 10.46
CA GLY A 55 13.45 14.97 11.78
C GLY A 55 13.52 13.47 11.70
N ILE A 56 14.10 12.83 12.71
CA ILE A 56 14.34 11.39 12.76
C ILE A 56 12.99 10.67 12.83
N LEU A 57 12.30 10.52 11.68
CA LEU A 57 11.20 9.59 11.57
C LEU A 57 11.83 8.21 11.72
N SER A 58 11.58 7.56 12.85
CA SER A 58 12.17 6.25 13.15
C SER A 58 11.83 5.31 12.00
N LYS A 59 12.82 4.53 11.52
CA LYS A 59 12.61 3.50 10.49
C LYS A 59 11.40 2.63 10.82
N ARG A 60 11.17 2.36 12.11
CA ARG A 60 10.01 1.62 12.61
C ARG A 60 8.70 2.33 12.27
N THR A 61 8.57 3.63 12.51
CA THR A 61 7.37 4.41 12.20
C THR A 61 7.08 4.44 10.71
N ALA A 62 8.11 4.60 9.87
CA ALA A 62 7.97 4.55 8.41
C ALA A 62 7.47 3.18 7.93
N VAL A 63 7.82 2.10 8.64
CA VAL A 63 7.32 0.75 8.36
C VAL A 63 5.92 0.57 8.93
N THR A 64 5.65 0.88 10.19
CA THR A 64 4.39 0.46 10.84
C THR A 64 3.22 1.39 10.56
N SER A 65 3.45 2.68 10.33
CA SER A 65 2.37 3.67 10.19
C SER A 65 1.50 3.38 8.96
N GLY A 66 0.22 3.05 9.15
CA GLY A 66 -0.69 2.72 8.04
C GLY A 66 -0.48 1.35 7.39
N MET A 67 0.32 0.45 7.97
CA MET A 67 0.53 -0.92 7.44
C MET A 67 -0.76 -1.72 7.39
N ALA A 68 -1.51 -1.75 8.50
CA ALA A 68 -2.76 -2.50 8.59
C ALA A 68 -3.80 -1.93 7.61
N ALA A 69 -3.94 -0.61 7.56
CA ALA A 69 -4.84 0.05 6.62
C ALA A 69 -4.49 -0.27 5.16
N TYR A 70 -3.20 -0.25 4.80
CA TYR A 70 -2.75 -0.67 3.48
C TYR A 70 -3.22 -2.09 3.17
N ALA A 71 -2.90 -3.06 4.04
CA ALA A 71 -3.19 -4.47 3.80
C ALA A 71 -4.70 -4.75 3.68
N PHE A 72 -5.51 -4.19 4.58
CA PHE A 72 -6.96 -4.38 4.55
C PHE A 72 -7.61 -3.75 3.32
N ILE A 73 -7.25 -2.51 2.99
CA ILE A 73 -7.83 -1.80 1.84
C ILE A 73 -7.42 -2.47 0.54
N TRP A 74 -6.14 -2.83 0.38
CA TRP A 74 -5.64 -3.52 -0.79
C TRP A 74 -6.38 -4.85 -1.03
N LEU A 75 -6.48 -5.70 -0.01
CA LEU A 75 -7.19 -6.99 -0.12
C LEU A 75 -8.68 -6.79 -0.42
N MET A 76 -9.34 -5.88 0.28
CA MET A 76 -10.76 -5.60 0.08
C MET A 76 -11.03 -5.14 -1.36
N VAL A 77 -10.25 -4.17 -1.86
CA VAL A 77 -10.41 -3.60 -3.21
C VAL A 77 -10.08 -4.63 -4.27
N TRP A 78 -8.99 -5.39 -4.08
CA TRP A 78 -8.63 -6.46 -5.01
C TRP A 78 -9.77 -7.48 -5.16
N ILE A 79 -10.28 -8.01 -4.04
CA ILE A 79 -11.38 -8.99 -4.06
C ILE A 79 -12.63 -8.37 -4.69
N LEU A 80 -12.99 -7.14 -4.30
CA LEU A 80 -14.18 -6.47 -4.82
C LEU A 80 -14.10 -6.30 -6.34
N VAL A 81 -13.00 -5.74 -6.85
CA VAL A 81 -12.82 -5.48 -8.29
C VAL A 81 -12.74 -6.78 -9.07
N TYR A 82 -12.03 -7.79 -8.55
CA TYR A 82 -11.94 -9.11 -9.16
C TYR A 82 -13.33 -9.74 -9.33
N ASN A 83 -14.17 -9.72 -8.28
CA ASN A 83 -15.51 -10.31 -8.34
C ASN A 83 -16.47 -9.52 -9.24
N ILE A 84 -16.34 -8.20 -9.34
CA ILE A 84 -17.21 -7.39 -10.21
C ILE A 84 -16.85 -7.57 -11.70
N MET A 85 -15.55 -7.70 -12.01
CA MET A 85 -15.06 -7.64 -13.39
C MET A 85 -14.76 -9.02 -14.01
N LEU A 86 -14.38 -10.00 -13.19
CA LEU A 86 -13.86 -11.30 -13.63
C LEU A 86 -14.53 -12.50 -12.93
N GLY A 87 -15.38 -12.26 -11.93
CA GLY A 87 -16.23 -13.26 -11.28
C GLY A 87 -17.54 -13.46 -12.01
#